data_AF-A0A133XYC8-F1
#
_entry.id   AF-A0A133XYC8-F1
#
_cell.length_a   1.000
_cell.length_b   1.000
_cell.length_c   1.000
_cell.angle_alpha   90.00
_cell.angle_beta   90.00
_cell.angle_gamma   90.00
#
_symmetry.space_group_name_H-M   'P 1'
#
loop_
_entity.id
_entity.type
_entity.pdbx_description
1 polymer ?
#
loop_
_entity_poly.entity_id
_entity_poly.type
_entity_poly.pdbx_seq_one_letter_code
_entity_poly.pdbx_strand_id
1 'polypeptide(L)'
;MASHWAEYATHKEYTNLQYHTALDDKVRESHAALEGITLPYEDPFWDTAFPPNGWNCRCHVVPVLKEDYPVSDSQTAQQSFKMLTEGSEIFRFNPGKEAVIFPPHHPYYGKRGYKHCLNPHLTSSLGDNEECEIYSKLKQNIDEDTTCKEERKKQFEELKADPKYIDVDFNPNNGGLKATHLDHKFDNKKGWYERRIQSIGFKEGHAVVLEAEPGNTFKHKYSEGTWNGNVMEIAGAETGNSANIRNALKHCASKPNVKVAVVFFPDSNALSVLNIEKGIARYNGLKGTSQWKLFEEILFISNDGKIIQKKPEL
;
A
#
# COMPACT_ATOMS: atom_id res chain seq x y z
N MET A 1 4.73 5.92 -23.19
CA MET A 1 4.95 5.14 -24.43
C MET A 1 4.22 3.80 -24.35
N ALA A 2 4.61 2.88 -23.46
CA ALA A 2 3.88 1.61 -23.26
C ALA A 2 2.41 1.79 -22.80
N SER A 3 2.12 2.86 -22.06
CA SER A 3 0.78 3.18 -21.53
C SER A 3 -0.31 3.41 -22.59
N HIS A 4 0.05 3.84 -23.81
CA HIS A 4 -0.94 4.29 -24.80
C HIS A 4 -1.45 3.17 -25.71
N TRP A 5 -0.86 1.98 -25.69
CA TRP A 5 -1.25 0.89 -26.58
C TRP A 5 -2.71 0.46 -26.41
N ALA A 6 -3.19 0.42 -25.16
CA ALA A 6 -4.59 0.13 -24.84
C ALA A 6 -5.54 1.24 -25.31
N GLU A 7 -5.10 2.50 -25.25
CA GLU A 7 -5.87 3.66 -25.73
C GLU A 7 -6.01 3.60 -27.26
N TYR A 8 -4.94 3.27 -27.98
CA TYR A 8 -4.95 3.18 -29.44
C TYR A 8 -5.92 2.12 -29.99
N ALA A 9 -6.13 1.03 -29.24
CA ALA A 9 -7.10 0.00 -29.60
C ALA A 9 -8.54 0.54 -29.69
N THR A 10 -8.88 1.60 -28.96
CA THR A 10 -10.24 2.18 -28.95
C THR A 10 -10.57 2.97 -30.21
N HIS A 11 -9.56 3.36 -30.99
CA HIS A 11 -9.70 4.25 -32.16
C HIS A 11 -9.26 3.60 -33.49
N LYS A 12 -8.82 2.33 -33.44
CA LYS A 12 -8.27 1.57 -34.58
C LYS A 12 -9.14 1.48 -35.84
N GLU A 13 -10.46 1.66 -35.70
CA GLU A 13 -11.39 1.64 -36.82
C GLU A 13 -11.14 2.81 -37.79
N TYR A 14 -10.80 4.00 -37.27
CA TYR A 14 -10.61 5.22 -38.06
C TYR A 14 -9.19 5.79 -38.03
N THR A 15 -8.29 5.23 -37.21
CA THR A 15 -6.88 5.64 -37.15
C THR A 15 -5.91 4.55 -37.59
N ASN A 16 -4.82 4.95 -38.24
CA ASN A 16 -3.57 4.18 -38.31
C ASN A 16 -2.61 4.65 -37.22
N LEU A 17 -1.51 3.93 -37.02
CA LEU A 17 -0.40 4.37 -36.19
C LEU A 17 0.71 4.92 -37.07
N GLN A 18 1.31 6.05 -36.69
CA GLN A 18 2.48 6.63 -37.34
C GLN A 18 3.67 6.69 -36.40
N TYR A 19 4.84 6.30 -36.89
CA TYR A 19 6.09 6.35 -36.16
C TYR A 19 6.75 7.73 -36.26
N HIS A 20 7.12 8.29 -35.12
CA HIS A 20 7.82 9.57 -35.02
C HIS A 20 9.09 9.46 -34.19
N THR A 21 10.09 10.22 -34.60
CA THR A 21 11.36 10.40 -33.90
C THR A 21 11.39 11.76 -33.22
N ALA A 22 12.43 12.01 -32.42
CA ALA A 22 12.66 13.34 -31.85
C ALA A 22 13.16 14.37 -32.90
N LEU A 23 13.44 13.93 -34.14
CA LEU A 23 13.95 14.76 -35.24
C LEU A 23 15.17 15.64 -34.87
N ASP A 24 16.07 15.09 -34.05
CA ASP A 24 17.31 15.75 -33.68
C ASP A 24 18.55 14.91 -34.02
N ASP A 25 19.72 15.50 -33.78
CA ASP A 25 21.03 14.93 -34.09
C ASP A 25 21.41 13.70 -33.24
N LYS A 26 20.63 13.34 -32.21
CA LYS A 26 20.87 12.15 -31.39
C LYS A 26 19.89 11.02 -31.68
N VAL A 27 18.97 11.19 -32.63
CA VAL A 27 18.21 10.07 -33.20
C VAL A 27 19.18 9.24 -34.03
N ARG A 28 19.20 7.92 -33.80
CA ARG A 28 20.03 7.01 -34.60
C ARG A 28 19.51 6.97 -36.03
N GLU A 29 20.39 6.88 -37.02
CA GLU A 29 20.01 6.77 -38.44
C GLU A 29 19.00 5.64 -38.67
N SER A 30 19.16 4.53 -37.94
CA SER A 30 18.25 3.39 -37.94
C SER A 30 16.82 3.72 -37.53
N HIS A 31 16.64 4.66 -36.60
CA HIS A 31 15.32 5.11 -36.14
C HIS A 31 14.79 6.25 -37.01
N ALA A 32 15.67 7.13 -37.51
CA ALA A 32 15.32 8.20 -38.44
C ALA A 32 14.70 7.68 -39.73
N ALA A 33 15.16 6.53 -40.24
CA ALA A 33 14.59 5.87 -41.41
C ALA A 33 13.14 5.39 -41.23
N LEU A 34 12.64 5.34 -39.99
CA LEU A 34 11.27 4.91 -39.68
C LEU A 34 10.30 6.09 -39.56
N GLU A 35 10.79 7.33 -39.62
CA GLU A 35 9.96 8.52 -39.53
C GLU A 35 8.84 8.48 -40.58
N GLY A 36 7.60 8.65 -40.14
CA GLY A 36 6.44 8.70 -41.01
C GLY A 36 5.89 7.33 -41.46
N ILE A 37 6.51 6.21 -41.06
CA ILE A 37 5.94 4.88 -41.31
C ILE A 37 4.55 4.82 -40.67
N THR A 38 3.55 4.63 -41.53
CA THR A 38 2.14 4.63 -41.15
C THR A 38 1.53 3.28 -41.45
N LEU A 39 1.09 2.56 -40.42
CA LEU A 39 0.58 1.20 -40.55
C LEU A 39 -0.66 0.99 -39.67
N PRO A 40 -1.57 0.07 -40.03
CA PRO A 40 -2.71 -0.31 -39.17
C PRO A 40 -2.26 -0.75 -37.77
N TYR A 41 -3.14 -0.60 -36.78
CA TYR A 41 -2.87 -0.98 -35.38
C TYR A 41 -2.45 -2.46 -35.24
N GLU A 42 -3.09 -3.37 -35.99
CA GLU A 42 -2.80 -4.80 -35.99
C GLU A 42 -1.60 -5.23 -36.84
N ASP A 43 -0.89 -4.30 -37.47
CA ASP A 43 0.24 -4.65 -38.34
C ASP A 43 1.39 -5.28 -37.53
N PRO A 44 1.96 -6.42 -37.99
CA PRO A 44 3.04 -7.12 -37.27
C PRO A 44 4.32 -6.28 -37.12
N PHE A 45 4.49 -5.19 -37.86
CA PHE A 45 5.54 -4.21 -37.60
C PHE A 45 5.53 -3.74 -36.14
N TRP A 46 4.36 -3.47 -35.57
CA TRP A 46 4.23 -2.97 -34.20
C TRP A 46 4.55 -4.01 -33.13
N ASP A 47 4.64 -5.30 -33.47
CA ASP A 47 5.04 -6.34 -32.52
C ASP A 47 6.53 -6.25 -32.18
N THR A 48 7.32 -5.62 -33.05
CA THR A 48 8.79 -5.55 -32.89
C THR A 48 9.34 -4.14 -32.93
N ALA A 49 8.68 -3.20 -33.61
CA ALA A 49 9.18 -1.86 -33.86
C ALA A 49 8.49 -0.76 -33.03
N PHE A 50 7.96 -1.11 -31.86
CA PHE A 50 7.29 -0.16 -30.97
C PHE A 50 8.28 0.40 -29.92
N PRO A 51 8.44 1.74 -29.81
CA PRO A 51 9.42 2.32 -28.90
C PRO A 51 9.28 1.86 -27.43
N PRO A 52 10.41 1.60 -26.73
CA PRO A 52 11.77 2.01 -27.09
C PRO A 52 12.51 0.99 -27.98
N ASN A 53 13.07 1.46 -29.10
CA ASN A 53 13.82 0.64 -30.06
C ASN A 53 15.35 0.64 -29.82
N GLY A 54 15.77 0.95 -28.60
CA GLY A 54 17.18 1.10 -28.24
C GLY A 54 17.38 1.87 -26.93
N TRP A 55 18.60 1.84 -26.41
CA TRP A 55 18.99 2.64 -25.25
C TRP A 55 18.79 4.13 -25.51
N ASN A 56 18.17 4.84 -24.55
CA ASN A 56 17.82 6.27 -24.68
C ASN A 56 17.02 6.58 -25.97
N CYS A 57 16.18 5.65 -26.44
CA CYS A 57 15.27 5.91 -27.55
C CYS A 57 14.29 7.03 -27.17
N ARG A 58 14.10 7.99 -28.08
CA ARG A 58 13.18 9.13 -27.94
C ARG A 58 12.14 9.17 -29.05
N CYS A 59 11.93 8.02 -29.69
CA CYS A 59 10.88 7.85 -30.69
C CYS A 59 9.57 7.57 -29.98
N HIS A 60 8.46 7.85 -30.64
CA HIS A 60 7.11 7.63 -30.15
C HIS A 60 6.20 7.24 -31.33
N VAL A 61 5.01 6.75 -31.01
CA VAL A 61 4.00 6.36 -31.99
C VAL A 61 2.72 7.11 -31.65
N VAL A 62 2.08 7.70 -32.66
CA VAL A 62 0.83 8.46 -32.49
C VAL A 62 -0.25 7.89 -33.41
N PRO A 63 -1.53 7.96 -33.01
CA PRO A 63 -2.63 7.65 -33.90
C PRO A 63 -2.84 8.79 -34.90
N VAL A 64 -3.05 8.46 -36.17
CA VAL A 64 -3.31 9.39 -37.27
C VAL A 64 -4.55 8.96 -38.05
N LEU A 65 -5.31 9.91 -38.62
CA LEU A 65 -6.52 9.58 -39.38
C LEU A 65 -6.16 8.84 -40.68
N LYS A 66 -6.93 7.78 -40.98
CA LYS A 66 -6.71 6.95 -42.19
C LYS A 66 -6.84 7.74 -43.49
N GLU A 67 -7.65 8.80 -43.50
CA GLU A 67 -7.92 9.63 -44.68
C GLU A 67 -6.75 10.56 -45.03
N ASP A 68 -6.04 11.06 -44.01
CA ASP A 68 -4.97 12.06 -44.20
C ASP A 68 -3.60 11.43 -44.42
N TYR A 69 -3.40 10.18 -43.98
CA TYR A 69 -2.10 9.52 -43.95
C TYR A 69 -2.13 8.16 -44.66
N PRO A 70 -1.53 8.06 -45.86
CA PRO A 70 -1.50 6.81 -46.61
C PRO A 70 -0.68 5.73 -45.90
N VAL A 71 -1.13 4.48 -46.03
CA VAL A 71 -0.47 3.31 -45.44
C VAL A 71 0.85 3.06 -46.16
N SER A 72 1.91 2.86 -45.38
CA SER A 72 3.25 2.50 -45.83
C SER A 72 3.34 1.01 -46.19
N ASP A 73 4.40 0.61 -46.90
CA ASP A 73 4.63 -0.81 -47.20
C ASP A 73 5.14 -1.56 -45.95
N SER A 74 4.29 -2.42 -45.39
CA SER A 74 4.57 -3.18 -44.16
C SER A 74 5.80 -4.09 -44.28
N GLN A 75 5.97 -4.77 -45.41
CA GLN A 75 7.10 -5.70 -45.59
C GLN A 75 8.43 -4.96 -45.62
N THR A 76 8.49 -3.85 -46.34
CA THR A 76 9.66 -2.96 -46.39
C THR A 76 9.95 -2.39 -45.01
N ALA A 77 8.93 -1.90 -44.29
CA ALA A 77 9.09 -1.38 -42.94
C ALA A 77 9.69 -2.41 -41.98
N GLN A 78 9.18 -3.65 -41.98
CA GLN A 78 9.71 -4.75 -41.17
C GLN A 78 11.14 -5.14 -41.55
N GLN A 79 11.45 -5.21 -42.85
CA GLN A 79 12.79 -5.52 -43.34
C GLN A 79 13.79 -4.42 -42.95
N SER A 80 13.43 -3.16 -43.16
CA SER A 80 14.22 -2.00 -42.77
C SER A 80 14.46 -2.01 -41.26
N PHE A 81 13.44 -2.20 -40.44
CA PHE A 81 13.60 -2.27 -38.99
C PHE A 81 14.54 -3.40 -38.57
N LYS A 82 14.37 -4.60 -39.14
CA LYS A 82 15.22 -5.75 -38.84
C LYS A 82 16.68 -5.54 -39.24
N MET A 83 16.94 -4.92 -40.39
CA MET A 83 18.30 -4.64 -40.84
C MET A 83 18.95 -3.54 -39.99
N LEU A 84 18.20 -2.48 -39.71
CA LEU A 84 18.71 -1.28 -39.03
C LEU A 84 18.89 -1.43 -37.52
N THR A 85 18.30 -2.47 -36.91
CA THR A 85 18.43 -2.78 -35.48
C THR A 85 19.29 -4.00 -35.19
N GLU A 86 20.10 -4.45 -36.14
CA GLU A 86 21.08 -5.54 -35.94
C GLU A 86 22.03 -5.19 -34.78
N GLY A 87 22.19 -6.11 -33.83
CA GLY A 87 22.93 -5.89 -32.57
C GLY A 87 22.15 -5.20 -31.45
N SER A 88 20.89 -4.82 -31.68
CA SER A 88 19.96 -4.27 -30.67
C SER A 88 18.67 -5.10 -30.56
N GLU A 89 18.76 -6.41 -30.81
CA GLU A 89 17.62 -7.34 -30.86
C GLU A 89 16.81 -7.37 -29.56
N ILE A 90 17.43 -7.04 -28.43
CA ILE A 90 16.80 -6.98 -27.11
C ILE A 90 15.68 -5.93 -26.99
N PHE A 91 15.53 -5.05 -27.98
CA PHE A 91 14.46 -4.05 -28.06
C PHE A 91 13.38 -4.39 -29.10
N ARG A 92 13.44 -5.57 -29.72
CA ARG A 92 12.47 -6.00 -30.74
C ARG A 92 11.21 -6.61 -30.12
N PHE A 93 10.46 -5.80 -29.38
CA PHE A 93 9.23 -6.21 -28.73
C PHE A 93 8.30 -5.00 -28.56
N ASN A 94 7.04 -5.24 -28.22
CA ASN A 94 6.10 -4.16 -27.96
C ASN A 94 5.81 -4.05 -26.46
N PRO A 95 6.39 -3.05 -25.75
CA PRO A 95 6.22 -2.91 -24.30
C PRO A 95 4.78 -2.59 -23.90
N GLY A 96 4.00 -1.92 -24.77
CA GLY A 96 2.61 -1.61 -24.50
C GLY A 96 1.68 -2.81 -24.68
N LYS A 97 1.96 -3.65 -25.68
CA LYS A 97 1.21 -4.89 -25.95
C LYS A 97 1.55 -5.97 -24.92
N GLU A 98 2.82 -6.09 -24.53
CA GLU A 98 3.28 -7.12 -23.58
C GLU A 98 3.18 -6.68 -22.12
N ALA A 99 2.87 -5.41 -21.85
CA ALA A 99 2.81 -4.83 -20.51
C ALA A 99 4.10 -5.01 -19.68
N VAL A 100 5.26 -5.00 -20.36
CA VAL A 100 6.59 -5.10 -19.74
C VAL A 100 7.48 -3.95 -20.21
N ILE A 101 8.34 -3.44 -19.32
CA ILE A 101 9.27 -2.34 -19.65
C ILE A 101 10.50 -2.88 -20.41
N PHE A 102 10.95 -4.09 -20.07
CA PHE A 102 12.01 -4.80 -20.77
C PHE A 102 11.59 -6.26 -20.99
N PRO A 103 12.03 -6.90 -22.08
CA PRO A 103 11.64 -8.26 -22.37
C PRO A 103 12.37 -9.24 -21.43
N PRO A 104 11.88 -10.49 -21.31
CA PRO A 104 12.37 -11.45 -20.32
C PRO A 104 13.89 -11.66 -20.29
N HIS A 105 14.56 -11.58 -21.44
CA HIS A 105 16.00 -11.84 -21.62
C HIS A 105 16.86 -10.56 -21.70
N HIS A 106 16.35 -9.43 -21.20
CA HIS A 106 17.09 -8.16 -21.24
C HIS A 106 18.34 -8.15 -20.33
N PRO A 107 19.45 -7.47 -20.72
CA PRO A 107 20.68 -7.41 -19.94
C PRO A 107 20.51 -6.93 -18.49
N TYR A 108 19.52 -6.08 -18.21
CA TYR A 108 19.18 -5.67 -16.84
C TYR A 108 18.84 -6.84 -15.92
N TYR A 109 18.31 -7.93 -16.47
CA TYR A 109 17.92 -9.10 -15.69
C TYR A 109 19.03 -10.18 -15.65
N GLY A 110 20.20 -9.91 -16.24
CA GLY A 110 21.31 -10.85 -16.35
C GLY A 110 21.03 -12.03 -17.29
N LYS A 111 22.01 -12.94 -17.45
CA LYS A 111 21.93 -14.09 -18.39
C LYS A 111 20.71 -15.01 -18.20
N ARG A 112 20.05 -14.95 -17.04
CA ARG A 112 18.91 -15.79 -16.67
C ARG A 112 17.53 -15.10 -16.83
N GLY A 113 17.49 -13.80 -17.16
CA GLY A 113 16.24 -13.04 -17.28
C GLY A 113 15.60 -12.65 -15.94
N TYR A 114 14.42 -12.00 -15.93
CA TYR A 114 13.75 -11.57 -14.67
C TYR A 114 13.25 -12.73 -13.81
N LYS A 115 13.49 -13.97 -14.27
CA LYS A 115 13.72 -15.15 -13.41
C LYS A 115 14.82 -14.92 -12.36
N HIS A 116 15.19 -13.70 -11.98
CA HIS A 116 15.98 -13.37 -10.81
C HIS A 116 15.27 -13.69 -9.48
N CYS A 117 13.94 -13.92 -9.50
CA CYS A 117 13.24 -14.64 -8.43
C CYS A 117 13.35 -16.17 -8.55
N LEU A 118 14.05 -16.67 -9.58
CA LEU A 118 14.30 -18.07 -9.93
C LEU A 118 15.79 -18.26 -10.34
N ASN A 119 16.68 -17.41 -9.79
CA ASN A 119 18.09 -17.37 -10.17
C ASN A 119 18.93 -17.86 -8.98
N PRO A 120 19.37 -19.15 -9.00
CA PRO A 120 20.05 -19.79 -7.88
C PRO A 120 21.41 -19.18 -7.47
N HIS A 121 21.86 -18.10 -8.13
CA HIS A 121 23.11 -17.40 -7.80
C HIS A 121 22.92 -15.96 -7.29
N LEU A 122 21.73 -15.33 -7.48
CA LEU A 122 21.37 -14.14 -6.69
C LEU A 122 20.83 -14.54 -5.32
N THR A 123 20.41 -15.79 -5.20
CA THR A 123 20.21 -16.52 -3.95
C THR A 123 21.51 -17.18 -3.49
N SER A 124 22.70 -16.63 -3.73
CA SER A 124 23.94 -17.29 -3.24
C SER A 124 24.06 -17.37 -1.71
N SER A 125 23.11 -16.81 -0.96
CA SER A 125 22.90 -17.10 0.48
C SER A 125 21.68 -18.00 0.78
N LEU A 126 20.90 -18.41 -0.24
CA LEU A 126 19.70 -19.26 -0.16
C LEU A 126 19.75 -20.32 -1.28
N GLY A 127 20.08 -21.56 -0.92
CA GLY A 127 20.19 -22.67 -1.88
C GLY A 127 18.93 -22.90 -2.72
N ASP A 128 19.08 -23.64 -3.82
CA ASP A 128 18.06 -24.43 -4.49
C ASP A 128 16.67 -23.80 -4.72
N ASN A 129 16.52 -22.85 -5.65
CA ASN A 129 15.21 -22.40 -6.16
C ASN A 129 14.18 -22.02 -5.07
N GLU A 130 14.64 -21.65 -3.88
CA GLU A 130 13.78 -21.18 -2.81
C GLU A 130 13.26 -19.78 -3.13
N GLU A 131 12.01 -19.53 -2.72
CA GLU A 131 11.38 -18.23 -2.81
C GLU A 131 12.26 -17.17 -2.11
N CYS A 132 12.56 -16.05 -2.77
CA CYS A 132 13.43 -15.06 -2.13
C CYS A 132 12.78 -14.50 -0.86
N GLU A 133 13.59 -14.26 0.18
CA GLU A 133 13.12 -13.85 1.51
C GLU A 133 12.19 -12.63 1.46
N ILE A 134 12.44 -11.69 0.56
CA ILE A 134 11.60 -10.50 0.36
C ILE A 134 10.20 -10.89 -0.15
N TYR A 135 10.12 -11.77 -1.16
CA TYR A 135 8.84 -12.18 -1.72
C TYR A 135 8.06 -13.06 -0.73
N SER A 136 8.75 -13.94 -0.01
CA SER A 136 8.16 -14.71 1.09
C SER A 136 7.54 -13.80 2.16
N LYS A 137 8.26 -12.77 2.60
CA LYS A 137 7.72 -11.76 3.55
C LYS A 137 6.52 -11.00 2.98
N LEU A 138 6.56 -10.62 1.71
CA LEU A 138 5.44 -9.93 1.06
C LEU A 138 4.20 -10.83 0.98
N LYS A 139 4.36 -12.10 0.59
CA LYS A 139 3.27 -13.08 0.60
C LYS A 139 2.70 -13.28 1.99
N GLN A 140 3.56 -13.52 2.98
CA GLN A 140 3.14 -13.66 4.39
C GLN A 140 2.29 -12.46 4.82
N ASN A 141 2.72 -11.23 4.53
CA ASN A 141 1.94 -10.03 4.85
C ASN A 141 0.59 -9.98 4.12
N ILE A 142 0.51 -10.41 2.86
CA ILE A 142 -0.74 -10.46 2.09
C ILE A 142 -1.70 -11.52 2.65
N ASP A 143 -1.16 -12.70 2.98
CA ASP A 143 -1.93 -13.81 3.54
C ASP A 143 -2.44 -13.45 4.96
N GLU A 144 -1.60 -12.81 5.78
CA GLU A 144 -1.97 -12.27 7.09
C GLU A 144 -3.06 -11.20 6.98
N ASP A 145 -2.94 -10.24 6.06
CA ASP A 145 -3.96 -9.20 5.81
C ASP A 145 -5.29 -9.81 5.36
N THR A 146 -5.24 -10.79 4.45
CA THR A 146 -6.44 -11.50 3.96
C THR A 146 -7.13 -12.28 5.08
N THR A 147 -6.36 -13.04 5.86
CA THR A 147 -6.87 -13.81 7.01
C THR A 147 -7.50 -12.87 8.05
N CYS A 148 -6.85 -11.75 8.37
CA CYS A 148 -7.36 -10.77 9.32
C CYS A 148 -8.69 -10.14 8.85
N LYS A 149 -8.82 -9.85 7.56
CA LYS A 149 -10.06 -9.34 6.95
C LYS A 149 -11.20 -10.36 7.04
N GLU A 150 -10.92 -11.64 6.81
CA GLU A 150 -11.90 -12.71 6.93
C GLU A 150 -12.37 -12.91 8.38
N GLU A 151 -11.46 -12.90 9.34
CA GLU A 151 -11.77 -12.99 10.78
C GLU A 151 -12.65 -11.82 11.23
N ARG A 152 -12.31 -10.59 10.85
CA ARG A 152 -13.11 -9.40 11.17
C ARG A 152 -14.48 -9.42 10.50
N LYS A 153 -14.59 -9.98 9.29
CA LYS A 153 -15.89 -10.16 8.65
C LYS A 153 -16.77 -11.13 9.45
N LYS A 154 -16.22 -12.20 10.01
CA LYS A 154 -16.97 -13.10 10.91
C LYS A 154 -17.41 -12.36 12.17
N GLN A 155 -16.49 -11.63 12.80
CA GLN A 155 -16.78 -10.80 13.99
C GLN A 155 -17.89 -9.76 13.70
N PHE A 156 -17.89 -9.15 12.52
CA PHE A 156 -18.95 -8.25 12.08
C PHE A 156 -20.32 -8.91 12.06
N GLU A 157 -20.44 -10.10 11.48
CA GLU A 157 -21.73 -10.83 11.42
C GLU A 157 -22.22 -11.22 12.82
N GLU A 158 -21.30 -11.61 13.73
CA GLU A 158 -21.62 -11.90 15.13
C GLU A 158 -22.14 -10.67 15.87
N LEU A 159 -21.42 -9.53 15.78
CA LEU A 159 -21.80 -8.28 16.43
C LEU A 159 -23.10 -7.71 15.85
N LYS A 160 -23.34 -7.87 14.56
CA LYS A 160 -24.56 -7.42 13.89
C LYS A 160 -25.79 -8.25 14.30
N ALA A 161 -25.60 -9.52 14.64
CA ALA A 161 -26.66 -10.40 15.12
C ALA A 161 -26.99 -10.18 16.60
N ASP A 162 -26.05 -9.65 17.40
CA ASP A 162 -26.28 -9.38 18.82
C ASP A 162 -26.99 -8.01 19.02
N PRO A 163 -28.23 -7.99 19.53
CA PRO A 163 -28.97 -6.74 19.75
C PRO A 163 -28.35 -5.81 20.79
N LYS A 164 -27.34 -6.27 21.55
CA LYS A 164 -26.60 -5.43 22.49
C LYS A 164 -25.59 -4.51 21.81
N TYR A 165 -25.26 -4.70 20.54
CA TYR A 165 -24.35 -3.82 19.82
C TYR A 165 -25.11 -2.92 18.85
N ILE A 166 -24.67 -1.67 18.78
CA ILE A 166 -25.18 -0.62 17.91
C ILE A 166 -24.03 -0.01 17.11
N ASP A 167 -24.36 0.73 16.04
CA ASP A 167 -23.37 1.34 15.13
C ASP A 167 -22.34 0.32 14.58
N VAL A 168 -22.83 -0.89 14.26
CA VAL A 168 -22.01 -1.98 13.73
C VAL A 168 -21.79 -1.77 12.23
N ASP A 169 -20.54 -1.64 11.81
CA ASP A 169 -20.18 -1.39 10.41
C ASP A 169 -18.85 -2.09 10.03
N PHE A 170 -18.73 -2.50 8.77
CA PHE A 170 -17.55 -3.18 8.23
C PHE A 170 -17.20 -2.66 6.85
N ASN A 171 -15.93 -2.28 6.65
CA ASN A 171 -15.40 -1.83 5.39
C ASN A 171 -14.63 -2.97 4.68
N PRO A 172 -15.13 -3.51 3.55
CA PRO A 172 -14.51 -4.64 2.88
C PRO A 172 -13.19 -4.31 2.18
N ASN A 173 -12.93 -3.03 1.89
CA ASN A 173 -11.72 -2.63 1.15
C ASN A 173 -10.48 -2.61 2.06
N ASN A 174 -10.62 -2.08 3.27
CA ASN A 174 -9.53 -1.93 4.22
C ASN A 174 -9.63 -2.88 5.44
N GLY A 175 -10.73 -3.62 5.60
CA GLY A 175 -10.95 -4.53 6.73
C GLY A 175 -11.31 -3.84 8.05
N GLY A 176 -11.69 -2.56 8.02
CA GLY A 176 -12.10 -1.81 9.20
C GLY A 176 -13.42 -2.34 9.75
N LEU A 177 -13.50 -2.50 11.07
CA LEU A 177 -14.71 -2.91 11.80
C LEU A 177 -14.95 -1.95 12.95
N LYS A 178 -16.19 -1.52 13.14
CA LYS A 178 -16.59 -0.80 14.35
C LYS A 178 -17.88 -1.37 14.92
N ALA A 179 -18.02 -1.29 16.23
CA ALA A 179 -19.26 -1.56 16.94
C ALA A 179 -19.20 -0.88 18.32
N THR A 180 -20.35 -0.54 18.87
CA THR A 180 -20.47 0.07 20.20
C THR A 180 -21.53 -0.70 20.99
N HIS A 181 -21.20 -1.18 22.18
CA HIS A 181 -22.17 -1.82 23.05
C HIS A 181 -23.22 -0.80 23.54
N LEU A 182 -24.48 -1.21 23.66
CA LEU A 182 -25.62 -0.38 24.06
C LEU A 182 -25.41 0.28 25.42
N ASP A 183 -24.81 -0.46 26.36
CA ASP A 183 -24.47 0.01 27.71
C ASP A 183 -23.11 0.73 27.81
N HIS A 184 -22.47 1.08 26.69
CA HIS A 184 -21.24 1.88 26.71
C HIS A 184 -21.55 3.35 27.05
N LYS A 185 -20.83 3.93 28.01
CA LYS A 185 -21.12 5.26 28.55
C LYS A 185 -20.06 6.28 28.18
N PHE A 186 -20.33 7.03 27.12
CA PHE A 186 -19.49 8.17 26.73
C PHE A 186 -19.49 9.25 27.82
N ASP A 187 -18.29 9.64 28.29
CA ASP A 187 -18.13 10.77 29.20
C ASP A 187 -18.60 12.08 28.53
N ASN A 188 -19.38 12.90 29.24
CA ASN A 188 -19.95 14.14 28.68
C ASN A 188 -18.91 15.19 28.24
N LYS A 189 -17.68 15.13 28.77
CA LYS A 189 -16.57 16.04 28.42
C LYS A 189 -15.56 15.40 27.49
N LYS A 190 -15.27 14.10 27.64
CA LYS A 190 -14.19 13.41 26.92
C LYS A 190 -14.64 12.28 26.00
N GLY A 191 -15.91 11.87 26.01
CA GLY A 191 -16.43 10.76 25.20
C GLY A 191 -16.38 11.00 23.69
N TRP A 192 -16.06 12.22 23.25
CA TRP A 192 -15.73 12.46 21.85
C TRP A 192 -14.39 11.84 21.44
N TYR A 193 -13.47 11.58 22.38
CA TYR A 193 -12.19 10.91 22.11
C TYR A 193 -12.43 9.47 21.65
N GLU A 194 -13.24 8.70 22.38
CA GLU A 194 -13.59 7.31 22.05
C GLU A 194 -14.21 7.21 20.66
N ARG A 195 -15.23 8.04 20.39
CA ARG A 195 -15.89 8.10 19.06
C ARG A 195 -14.91 8.45 17.96
N ARG A 196 -14.00 9.40 18.22
CA ARG A 196 -13.01 9.84 17.24
C ARG A 196 -11.99 8.76 16.95
N ILE A 197 -11.47 8.10 17.98
CA ILE A 197 -10.53 6.97 17.86
C ILE A 197 -11.17 5.81 17.11
N GLN A 198 -12.41 5.44 17.44
CA GLN A 198 -13.14 4.40 16.73
C GLN A 198 -13.30 4.74 15.24
N SER A 199 -13.71 5.97 14.93
CA SER A 199 -13.84 6.41 13.53
C SER A 199 -12.50 6.41 12.79
N ILE A 200 -11.40 6.80 13.45
CA ILE A 200 -10.07 6.80 12.84
C ILE A 200 -9.61 5.36 12.61
N GLY A 201 -9.70 4.49 13.62
CA GLY A 201 -9.34 3.09 13.51
C GLY A 201 -10.11 2.38 12.40
N PHE A 202 -11.43 2.59 12.31
CA PHE A 202 -12.25 2.04 11.23
C PHE A 202 -11.79 2.49 9.83
N LYS A 203 -11.45 3.78 9.67
CA LYS A 203 -10.96 4.32 8.38
C LYS A 203 -9.58 3.81 8.00
N GLU A 204 -8.72 3.57 8.98
CA GLU A 204 -7.38 3.01 8.77
C GLU A 204 -7.37 1.48 8.71
N GLY A 205 -8.54 0.83 8.71
CA GLY A 205 -8.64 -0.62 8.54
C GLY A 205 -8.36 -1.41 9.81
N HIS A 206 -8.69 -0.88 10.99
CA HIS A 206 -8.63 -1.58 12.27
C HIS A 206 -10.03 -1.97 12.76
N ALA A 207 -10.11 -3.00 13.60
CA ALA A 207 -11.33 -3.36 14.32
C ALA A 207 -11.35 -2.65 15.68
N VAL A 208 -12.35 -1.78 15.91
CA VAL A 208 -12.51 -1.02 17.15
C VAL A 208 -13.90 -1.21 17.72
N VAL A 209 -14.00 -2.02 18.77
CA VAL A 209 -15.27 -2.33 19.44
C VAL A 209 -15.28 -1.69 20.81
N LEU A 210 -16.24 -0.81 21.08
CA LEU A 210 -16.43 -0.20 22.40
C LEU A 210 -17.35 -1.11 23.23
N GLU A 211 -16.89 -1.53 24.40
CA GLU A 211 -17.55 -2.57 25.20
C GLU A 211 -18.42 -1.98 26.31
N ALA A 212 -19.25 -2.82 26.93
CA ALA A 212 -20.14 -2.39 28.01
C ALA A 212 -19.37 -1.79 29.19
N GLU A 213 -19.85 -0.65 29.70
CA GLU A 213 -19.38 -0.05 30.95
C GLU A 213 -20.52 -0.02 31.97
N PRO A 214 -20.88 -1.16 32.59
CA PRO A 214 -22.01 -1.24 33.52
C PRO A 214 -21.84 -0.44 34.83
N GLY A 215 -20.82 0.43 34.92
CA GLY A 215 -20.56 1.35 36.02
C GLY A 215 -19.59 0.80 37.06
N ASN A 216 -19.10 1.66 37.96
CA ASN A 216 -18.21 1.27 39.06
C ASN A 216 -18.93 0.33 40.04
N THR A 217 -18.90 -0.97 39.80
CA THR A 217 -18.99 -1.94 40.88
C THR A 217 -17.75 -1.75 41.78
N PHE A 218 -17.94 -1.76 43.10
CA PHE A 218 -16.87 -1.48 44.06
C PHE A 218 -15.65 -2.40 43.76
N LYS A 219 -14.52 -1.81 43.33
CA LYS A 219 -13.25 -2.44 42.90
C LYS A 219 -13.14 -2.98 41.46
N HIS A 220 -14.13 -2.82 40.58
CA HIS A 220 -13.98 -3.22 39.17
C HIS A 220 -13.85 -1.99 38.26
N LYS A 221 -12.73 -1.91 37.54
CA LYS A 221 -12.49 -0.88 36.52
C LYS A 221 -12.66 -1.55 35.16
N TYR A 222 -13.58 -1.03 34.36
CA TYR A 222 -13.81 -1.48 32.99
C TYR A 222 -12.80 -0.81 32.06
N SER A 223 -12.51 -1.49 30.96
CA SER A 223 -11.74 -0.99 29.83
C SER A 223 -12.69 -0.44 28.78
N GLU A 224 -12.23 0.56 28.01
CA GLU A 224 -13.03 1.22 26.97
C GLU A 224 -13.56 0.26 25.89
N GLY A 225 -12.77 -0.78 25.55
CA GLY A 225 -13.17 -1.75 24.55
C GLY A 225 -12.02 -2.60 24.03
N THR A 226 -12.06 -2.96 22.75
CA THR A 226 -11.02 -3.73 22.07
C THR A 226 -10.51 -3.01 20.81
N TRP A 227 -9.21 -3.19 20.57
CA TRP A 227 -8.51 -2.82 19.34
C TRP A 227 -7.92 -4.09 18.71
N ASN A 228 -8.42 -4.46 17.52
CA ASN A 228 -8.09 -5.72 16.84
C ASN A 228 -8.25 -6.94 17.77
N GLY A 229 -9.32 -6.96 18.58
CA GLY A 229 -9.64 -8.03 19.53
C GLY A 229 -8.87 -7.97 20.86
N ASN A 230 -7.85 -7.12 20.98
CA ASN A 230 -7.11 -6.93 22.23
C ASN A 230 -7.74 -5.84 23.09
N VAL A 231 -7.88 -6.09 24.40
CA VAL A 231 -8.43 -5.12 25.34
C VAL A 231 -7.61 -3.83 25.33
N MET A 232 -8.27 -2.71 25.06
CA MET A 232 -7.66 -1.39 24.94
C MET A 232 -8.12 -0.43 26.04
N GLU A 233 -7.29 0.56 26.35
CA GLU A 233 -7.67 1.69 27.19
C GLU A 233 -7.20 3.00 26.56
N ILE A 234 -8.06 4.01 26.59
CA ILE A 234 -7.84 5.31 25.97
C ILE A 234 -7.45 6.35 27.01
N ALA A 235 -6.43 7.15 26.70
CA ALA A 235 -6.04 8.30 27.51
C ALA A 235 -5.66 9.50 26.65
N GLY A 236 -6.08 10.70 27.07
CA GLY A 236 -5.73 11.95 26.39
C GLY A 236 -4.33 12.47 26.74
N ALA A 237 -3.65 13.01 25.75
CA ALA A 237 -2.40 13.76 25.86
C ALA A 237 -2.58 15.17 25.26
N GLU A 238 -3.33 16.03 25.94
CA GLU A 238 -3.74 17.35 25.45
C GLU A 238 -2.56 18.26 25.05
N THR A 239 -1.42 18.15 25.75
CA THR A 239 -0.23 18.99 25.50
C THR A 239 0.84 18.31 24.64
N GLY A 240 0.73 17.00 24.42
CA GLY A 240 1.69 16.18 23.69
C GLY A 240 3.14 16.16 24.20
N ASN A 241 3.42 16.74 25.38
CA ASN A 241 4.76 16.68 25.97
C ASN A 241 5.05 15.30 26.59
N SER A 242 6.32 14.97 26.75
CA SER A 242 6.75 13.65 27.25
C SER A 242 6.22 13.31 28.66
N ALA A 243 5.96 14.29 29.53
CA ALA A 243 5.37 14.04 30.85
C ALA A 243 3.88 13.68 30.75
N ASN A 244 3.15 14.36 29.87
CA ASN A 244 1.74 14.09 29.61
C ASN A 244 1.56 12.71 28.97
N ILE A 245 2.41 12.36 28.00
CA ILE A 245 2.42 11.03 27.37
C ILE A 245 2.69 9.94 28.41
N ARG A 246 3.72 10.08 29.25
CA ARG A 246 3.97 9.15 30.36
C ARG A 246 2.75 9.01 31.27
N ASN A 247 2.09 10.12 31.62
CA ASN A 247 0.93 10.10 32.50
C ASN A 247 -0.28 9.42 31.86
N ALA A 248 -0.47 9.58 30.54
CA ALA A 248 -1.47 8.85 29.77
C ALA A 248 -1.20 7.34 29.79
N LEU A 249 0.05 6.91 29.56
CA LEU A 249 0.43 5.49 29.66
C LEU A 249 0.21 4.92 31.07
N LYS A 250 0.52 5.69 32.13
CA LYS A 250 0.21 5.30 33.52
C LYS A 250 -1.29 5.12 33.75
N HIS A 251 -2.12 5.97 33.13
CA HIS A 251 -3.57 5.85 33.22
C HIS A 251 -4.01 4.51 32.64
N CYS A 252 -3.56 4.19 31.41
CA CYS A 252 -3.82 2.90 30.76
C CYS A 252 -3.33 1.72 31.61
N ALA A 253 -2.14 1.84 32.21
CA ALA A 253 -1.54 0.78 33.03
C ALA A 253 -2.32 0.50 34.33
N SER A 254 -3.09 1.48 34.82
CA SER A 254 -3.85 1.37 36.06
C SER A 254 -5.12 0.51 35.95
N LYS A 255 -5.46 0.08 34.74
CA LYS A 255 -6.61 -0.75 34.40
C LYS A 255 -6.19 -2.22 34.24
N PRO A 256 -6.96 -3.18 34.78
CA PRO A 256 -6.65 -4.60 34.66
C PRO A 256 -6.75 -5.05 33.20
N ASN A 257 -5.96 -6.05 32.81
CA ASN A 257 -6.05 -6.77 31.52
C ASN A 257 -5.89 -5.96 30.21
N VAL A 258 -5.64 -4.64 30.26
CA VAL A 258 -5.32 -3.82 29.09
C VAL A 258 -4.05 -4.31 28.38
N LYS A 259 -4.17 -4.69 27.11
CA LYS A 259 -3.06 -5.09 26.25
C LYS A 259 -2.61 -3.95 25.32
N VAL A 260 -3.55 -3.11 24.89
CA VAL A 260 -3.32 -1.98 23.98
C VAL A 260 -3.53 -0.66 24.70
N ALA A 261 -2.50 0.17 24.76
CA ALA A 261 -2.63 1.54 25.28
C ALA A 261 -2.85 2.52 24.14
N VAL A 262 -3.95 3.27 24.15
CA VAL A 262 -4.24 4.30 23.15
C VAL A 262 -4.05 5.68 23.76
N VAL A 263 -3.06 6.40 23.28
CA VAL A 263 -2.78 7.79 23.67
C VAL A 263 -3.29 8.73 22.58
N PHE A 264 -4.37 9.45 22.88
CA PHE A 264 -5.02 10.37 21.94
C PHE A 264 -4.48 11.79 22.06
N PHE A 265 -4.25 12.47 20.93
CA PHE A 265 -3.80 13.85 20.84
C PHE A 265 -4.92 14.71 20.22
N PRO A 266 -5.74 15.38 21.06
CA PRO A 266 -6.83 16.24 20.59
C PRO A 266 -6.34 17.38 19.69
N ASP A 267 -5.20 17.99 20.05
CA ASP A 267 -4.48 18.90 19.16
C ASP A 267 -3.49 18.07 18.31
N SER A 268 -3.75 18.03 17.01
CA SER A 268 -2.91 17.25 16.08
C SER A 268 -1.50 17.79 15.96
N ASN A 269 -1.28 19.08 16.26
CA ASN A 269 0.06 19.68 16.26
C ASN A 269 0.91 19.24 17.46
N ALA A 270 0.28 18.67 18.49
CA ALA A 270 0.98 18.18 19.67
C ALA A 270 1.63 16.80 19.45
N LEU A 271 1.29 16.10 18.36
CA LEU A 271 1.86 14.80 18.01
C LEU A 271 3.32 14.98 17.55
N SER A 272 4.27 14.51 18.36
CA SER A 272 5.70 14.57 18.05
C SER A 272 6.39 13.27 18.38
N VAL A 273 7.04 12.67 17.38
CA VAL A 273 7.81 11.40 17.53
C VAL A 273 8.84 11.52 18.65
N LEU A 274 9.56 12.65 18.73
CA LEU A 274 10.56 12.89 19.77
C LEU A 274 9.95 12.91 21.17
N ASN A 275 8.78 13.53 21.34
CA ASN A 275 8.09 13.54 22.63
C ASN A 275 7.50 12.19 22.99
N ILE A 276 7.01 11.43 22.00
CA ILE A 276 6.55 10.05 22.16
C ILE A 276 7.69 9.18 22.68
N GLU A 277 8.86 9.20 22.04
CA GLU A 277 10.02 8.41 22.47
C GLU A 277 10.47 8.78 23.89
N LYS A 278 10.58 10.09 24.19
CA LYS A 278 10.88 10.56 25.54
C LYS A 278 9.81 10.15 26.55
N GLY A 279 8.54 10.15 26.16
CA GLY A 279 7.40 9.75 26.99
C GLY A 279 7.42 8.26 27.32
N ILE A 280 7.67 7.42 26.32
CA ILE A 280 7.85 5.97 26.48
C ILE A 280 9.06 5.68 27.36
N ALA A 281 10.21 6.32 27.12
CA ALA A 281 11.41 6.14 27.94
C ALA A 281 11.14 6.50 29.41
N ARG A 282 10.44 7.61 29.66
CA ARG A 282 10.02 8.01 31.01
C ARG A 282 9.02 7.04 31.65
N TYR A 283 8.13 6.44 30.85
CA TYR A 283 7.20 5.42 31.33
C TYR A 283 7.94 4.12 31.67
N ASN A 284 8.87 3.68 30.82
CA ASN A 284 9.72 2.52 31.07
C ASN A 284 10.67 2.71 32.25
N GLY A 285 11.04 3.95 32.59
CA GLY A 285 11.74 4.26 33.84
C GLY A 285 10.94 3.94 35.11
N LEU A 286 9.65 3.60 34.99
CA LEU A 286 8.79 3.14 36.09
C LEU A 286 8.73 1.61 36.18
N LYS A 287 9.46 0.87 35.33
CA LYS A 287 9.51 -0.61 35.35
C LYS A 287 9.85 -1.09 36.76
N GLY A 288 9.07 -2.05 37.27
CA GLY A 288 9.17 -2.54 38.65
C GLY A 288 8.27 -1.82 39.67
N THR A 289 7.54 -0.78 39.27
CA THR A 289 6.52 -0.13 40.12
C THR A 289 5.11 -0.58 39.74
N SER A 290 4.14 -0.38 40.65
CA SER A 290 2.70 -0.62 40.36
C SER A 290 2.11 0.31 39.30
N GLN A 291 2.85 1.33 38.85
CA GLN A 291 2.43 2.29 37.84
C GLN A 291 2.88 1.89 36.42
N TRP A 292 3.60 0.78 36.29
CA TRP A 292 4.10 0.28 35.02
C TRP A 292 3.51 -1.08 34.69
N LYS A 293 3.21 -1.23 33.40
CA LYS A 293 2.72 -2.45 32.77
C LYS A 293 3.32 -2.54 31.37
N LEU A 294 3.72 -3.73 30.98
CA LEU A 294 4.07 -4.02 29.59
C LEU A 294 2.79 -4.12 28.75
N PHE A 295 2.70 -3.29 27.72
CA PHE A 295 1.64 -3.38 26.72
C PHE A 295 2.14 -4.22 25.54
N GLU A 296 1.25 -4.99 24.91
CA GLU A 296 1.55 -5.65 23.65
C GLU A 296 1.67 -4.62 22.52
N GLU A 297 0.93 -3.52 22.64
CA GLU A 297 0.90 -2.45 21.66
C GLU A 297 0.59 -1.09 22.31
N ILE A 298 1.23 -0.04 21.80
CA ILE A 298 0.94 1.35 22.17
C ILE A 298 0.64 2.13 20.90
N LEU A 299 -0.52 2.78 20.86
CA LEU A 299 -1.01 3.57 19.75
C LEU A 299 -1.03 5.04 20.13
N PHE A 300 -0.40 5.88 19.32
CA PHE A 300 -0.47 7.34 19.45
C PHE A 300 -1.31 7.88 18.30
N ILE A 301 -2.51 8.37 18.60
CA ILE A 301 -3.50 8.74 17.59
C ILE A 301 -3.77 10.24 17.68
N SER A 302 -3.60 10.97 16.60
CA SER A 302 -3.97 12.39 16.52
C SER A 302 -5.36 12.59 15.94
N ASN A 303 -5.97 13.73 16.27
CA ASN A 303 -7.33 14.06 15.80
C ASN A 303 -7.44 14.18 14.26
N ASP A 304 -6.36 14.51 13.54
CA ASP A 304 -6.32 14.53 12.07
C ASP A 304 -6.25 13.13 11.43
N GLY A 305 -6.15 12.06 12.23
CA GLY A 305 -6.20 10.67 11.75
C GLY A 305 -4.86 9.96 11.67
N LYS A 306 -3.75 10.58 12.06
CA LYS A 306 -2.45 9.87 12.06
C LYS A 306 -2.38 8.89 13.23
N ILE A 307 -1.91 7.68 12.92
CA ILE A 307 -1.65 6.63 13.90
C ILE A 307 -0.14 6.33 13.89
N ILE A 308 0.50 6.43 15.05
CA ILE A 308 1.86 5.93 15.26
C ILE A 308 1.77 4.71 16.17
N GLN A 309 2.10 3.54 15.63
CA GLN A 309 2.13 2.29 16.36
C GLN A 309 3.54 2.03 16.92
N LYS A 310 3.61 1.59 18.18
CA LYS A 310 4.84 1.11 18.82
C LYS A 310 4.55 -0.23 19.49
N LYS A 311 5.36 -1.24 19.18
CA LYS A 311 5.36 -2.53 19.87
C LYS A 311 6.52 -2.52 20.88
N PRO A 312 6.26 -2.44 22.19
CA PRO A 312 7.32 -2.45 23.18
C PRO A 312 8.09 -3.78 23.14
N GLU A 313 9.41 -3.71 22.97
CA GLU A 313 10.27 -4.89 23.12
C GLU A 313 10.50 -5.19 24.61
N LEU A 314 10.59 -6.47 24.95
CA LEU A 314 10.71 -7.01 26.33
C LEU A 314 11.99 -6.57 27.05
#